data_AF-A0AAN6ISG3-F1
#
_entry.id   AF-A0AAN6ISG3-F1
#
_cell.length_a   1.000
_cell.length_b   1.000
_cell.length_c   1.000
_cell.angle_alpha   90.00
_cell.angle_beta   90.00
_cell.angle_gamma   90.00
#
_symmetry.space_group_name_H-M   'P 1'
#
loop_
_entity.id
_entity.type
_entity.pdbx_description
1 polymer ?
#
loop_
_entity_poly.entity_id
_entity_poly.type
_entity_poly.pdbx_seq_one_letter_code
_entity_poly.pdbx_strand_id
1 'polypeptide(L)'
;MSFLRSPSSRQLSRACFQAPKSTSARWLSQTPQRRVTDPDPRAIPDALAMQATEDQASLVEVDHPPETTLETYHPHHQPNYNAPVDHGTSLVSPVPRRVMDGSEPGKTTPAAVLSGAPIDLQARTVRIYKQAKPATQSGTWGSHAWRMDWDILSKGHRWENPLMGWQSSADFMQGTKIGFKSKEDAVAFAEKQGYEWYVQEPQERRFVPKAYANNFLHEPGPKLKHIKTK
;
A
#
# COMPACT_ATOMS: atom_id res chain seq x y z
N MET A 1 9.07 -47.58 41.61
CA MET A 1 9.55 -48.08 40.32
C MET A 1 10.36 -46.99 39.67
N SER A 2 11.67 -47.18 39.66
CA SER A 2 12.71 -46.34 39.09
C SER A 2 12.90 -46.71 37.63
N PHE A 3 12.94 -45.74 36.70
CA PHE A 3 13.71 -45.85 35.47
C PHE A 3 14.29 -44.49 35.06
N LEU A 4 15.53 -44.57 34.58
CA LEU A 4 16.55 -43.54 34.47
C LEU A 4 16.55 -42.83 33.10
N ARG A 5 16.99 -41.55 33.14
CA ARG A 5 17.89 -40.79 32.22
C ARG A 5 18.10 -41.28 30.77
N SER A 6 18.01 -40.35 29.80
CA SER A 6 19.17 -39.72 29.10
C SER A 6 18.73 -38.85 27.89
N PRO A 7 19.41 -37.72 27.58
CA PRO A 7 19.11 -36.86 26.43
C PRO A 7 19.95 -37.23 25.20
N SER A 8 19.38 -37.11 23.99
CA SER A 8 20.09 -37.26 22.72
C SER A 8 20.16 -35.92 21.98
N SER A 9 21.37 -35.39 21.88
CA SER A 9 21.77 -34.31 20.98
C SER A 9 21.83 -34.84 19.54
N ARG A 10 21.25 -34.11 18.58
CA ARG A 10 21.52 -34.31 17.15
C ARG A 10 22.09 -33.03 16.56
N GLN A 11 23.30 -33.18 16.05
CA GLN A 11 24.15 -32.17 15.47
C GLN A 11 23.60 -31.71 14.12
N LEU A 12 23.71 -30.41 13.87
CA LEU A 12 23.45 -29.76 12.59
C LEU A 12 24.63 -30.04 11.64
N SER A 13 24.39 -30.71 10.52
CA SER A 13 25.35 -30.79 9.41
C SER A 13 24.98 -29.78 8.33
N ARG A 14 25.86 -28.81 8.11
CA ARG A 14 25.83 -27.90 6.96
C ARG A 14 26.30 -28.66 5.72
N ALA A 15 25.43 -28.82 4.73
CA ALA A 15 25.83 -29.26 3.39
C ALA A 15 26.26 -28.03 2.57
N CYS A 16 27.50 -28.05 2.09
CA CYS A 16 28.11 -27.02 1.26
C CYS A 16 27.82 -27.35 -0.21
N PHE A 17 27.02 -26.54 -0.90
CA PHE A 17 26.82 -26.64 -2.34
C PHE A 17 28.03 -26.05 -3.07
N GLN A 18 28.75 -26.86 -3.83
CA GLN A 18 29.83 -26.44 -4.73
C GLN A 18 29.26 -26.22 -6.14
N ALA A 19 29.51 -25.03 -6.71
CA ALA A 19 29.18 -24.71 -8.10
C ALA A 19 30.19 -25.36 -9.07
N PRO A 20 29.77 -25.86 -10.25
CA PRO A 20 30.69 -26.43 -11.23
C PRO A 20 31.50 -25.33 -11.95
N LYS A 21 32.79 -25.60 -12.14
CA LYS A 21 33.76 -24.76 -12.86
C LYS A 21 33.51 -24.86 -14.37
N SER A 22 33.47 -23.73 -15.08
CA SER A 22 33.38 -23.71 -16.54
C SER A 22 34.74 -24.08 -17.17
N THR A 23 34.69 -24.97 -18.14
CA THR A 23 35.83 -25.37 -18.98
C THR A 23 36.11 -24.31 -20.05
N SER A 24 37.34 -23.83 -20.08
CA SER A 24 37.92 -22.94 -21.09
C SER A 24 37.87 -23.59 -22.48
N ALA A 25 37.10 -22.99 -23.40
CA ALA A 25 37.17 -23.30 -24.82
C ALA A 25 38.05 -22.25 -25.52
N ARG A 26 39.21 -22.70 -25.99
CA ARG A 26 40.21 -21.92 -26.73
C ARG A 26 39.78 -21.85 -28.20
N TRP A 27 39.36 -20.67 -28.66
CA TRP A 27 39.03 -20.43 -30.08
C TRP A 27 40.28 -20.01 -30.86
N LEU A 28 40.60 -20.75 -31.92
CA LEU A 28 41.59 -20.39 -32.94
C LEU A 28 40.88 -19.50 -33.98
N SER A 29 41.33 -18.26 -34.16
CA SER A 29 40.85 -17.38 -35.24
C SER A 29 41.50 -17.80 -36.56
N GLN A 30 40.70 -18.27 -37.51
CA GLN A 30 41.09 -18.33 -38.92
C GLN A 30 40.52 -17.10 -39.63
N THR A 31 41.38 -16.19 -40.07
CA THR A 31 41.00 -15.12 -40.99
C THR A 31 41.02 -15.67 -42.43
N PRO A 32 39.91 -15.57 -43.19
CA PRO A 32 39.91 -15.97 -44.59
C PRO A 32 40.68 -14.94 -45.44
N GLN A 33 41.46 -15.44 -46.41
CA GLN A 33 42.13 -14.61 -47.41
C GLN A 33 41.09 -13.96 -48.34
N ARG A 34 41.28 -12.66 -48.59
CA ARG A 34 40.38 -11.79 -49.35
C ARG A 34 40.51 -12.04 -50.86
N ARG A 35 39.40 -12.04 -51.60
CA ARG A 35 39.44 -12.21 -53.07
C ARG A 35 39.69 -10.85 -53.72
N VAL A 36 40.38 -10.85 -54.87
CA VAL A 36 40.83 -9.65 -55.60
C VAL A 36 39.67 -8.73 -56.04
N THR A 37 38.43 -9.22 -56.01
CA THR A 37 37.23 -8.47 -56.42
C THR A 37 36.48 -7.79 -55.27
N ASP A 38 36.96 -7.89 -54.03
CA ASP A 38 36.29 -7.26 -52.88
C ASP A 38 36.67 -5.77 -52.80
N PRO A 39 35.71 -4.82 -52.75
CA PRO A 39 36.00 -3.38 -52.75
C PRO A 39 36.69 -2.94 -51.45
N ASP A 40 37.77 -2.14 -51.57
CA ASP A 40 38.63 -1.71 -50.46
C ASP A 40 37.90 -0.89 -49.38
N PRO A 41 37.97 -1.28 -48.09
CA PRO A 41 37.27 -0.58 -47.00
C PRO A 41 37.89 0.78 -46.63
N ARG A 42 38.89 1.26 -47.39
CA ARG A 42 39.53 2.57 -47.20
C ARG A 42 39.34 3.52 -48.39
N ALA A 43 38.57 3.12 -49.41
CA ALA A 43 38.23 4.02 -50.51
C ALA A 43 37.09 4.97 -50.08
N ILE A 44 37.25 6.27 -50.36
CA ILE A 44 36.20 7.27 -50.18
C ILE A 44 35.15 7.03 -51.28
N PRO A 45 33.84 6.88 -50.98
CA PRO A 45 32.84 6.61 -52.00
C PRO A 45 32.55 7.83 -52.88
N ASP A 46 32.41 7.62 -54.19
CA ASP A 46 32.00 8.64 -55.16
C ASP A 46 30.56 9.10 -54.91
N ALA A 47 30.34 10.42 -54.90
CA ALA A 47 29.10 11.07 -54.49
C ALA A 47 27.85 10.73 -55.35
N LEU A 48 28.02 10.09 -56.51
CA LEU A 48 26.91 9.73 -57.41
C LEU A 48 26.30 8.34 -57.11
N ALA A 49 26.95 7.51 -56.28
CA ALA A 49 26.43 6.19 -55.92
C ALA A 49 25.45 6.22 -54.71
N MET A 50 25.31 7.36 -54.03
CA MET A 50 24.42 7.50 -52.87
C MET A 50 22.98 7.93 -53.21
N GLN A 51 22.68 8.24 -54.49
CA GLN A 51 21.36 8.76 -54.88
C GLN A 51 20.38 7.70 -55.42
N ALA A 52 20.75 6.41 -55.44
CA ALA A 52 19.97 5.38 -56.16
C ALA A 52 19.31 4.31 -55.27
N THR A 53 19.20 4.51 -53.95
CA THR A 53 18.51 3.56 -53.05
C THR A 53 17.67 4.23 -51.95
N GLU A 54 17.09 5.40 -52.21
CA GLU A 54 16.19 6.07 -51.24
C GLU A 54 14.71 5.99 -51.64
N ASP A 55 14.40 5.64 -52.89
CA ASP A 55 13.03 5.51 -53.36
C ASP A 55 12.66 4.02 -53.44
N GLN A 56 12.12 3.46 -52.35
CA GLN A 56 11.14 2.35 -52.27
C GLN A 56 11.17 1.73 -50.86
N ALA A 57 10.83 2.52 -49.85
CA ALA A 57 10.34 2.01 -48.57
C ALA A 57 8.97 2.64 -48.31
N SER A 58 7.94 2.05 -48.89
CA SER A 58 6.56 2.32 -48.49
C SER A 58 6.40 1.89 -47.04
N LEU A 59 6.22 2.86 -46.15
CA LEU A 59 5.86 2.64 -44.75
C LEU A 59 4.48 1.96 -44.73
N VAL A 60 4.45 0.64 -44.58
CA VAL A 60 3.25 -0.04 -44.09
C VAL A 60 3.19 0.32 -42.62
N GLU A 61 2.28 1.20 -42.26
CA GLU A 61 1.88 1.42 -40.88
C GLU A 61 1.23 0.11 -40.41
N VAL A 62 2.05 -0.76 -39.83
CA VAL A 62 1.55 -1.92 -39.09
C VAL A 62 0.80 -1.31 -37.92
N ASP A 63 -0.49 -1.56 -37.79
CA ASP A 63 -1.20 -1.20 -36.56
C ASP A 63 -0.60 -2.06 -35.43
N HIS A 64 0.22 -1.43 -34.60
CA HIS A 64 0.68 -2.05 -33.36
C HIS A 64 -0.57 -1.98 -32.47
N PRO A 65 -1.11 -3.09 -31.93
CA PRO A 65 -2.07 -2.96 -30.83
C PRO A 65 -1.41 -2.06 -29.79
N PRO A 66 -2.10 -1.03 -29.27
CA PRO A 66 -1.47 0.04 -28.53
C PRO A 66 -0.57 -0.57 -27.47
N GLU A 67 0.74 -0.41 -27.66
CA GLU A 67 1.73 -0.85 -26.70
C GLU A 67 1.30 -0.28 -25.37
N THR A 68 1.08 -1.20 -24.40
CA THR A 68 0.71 -0.98 -23.01
C THR A 68 0.99 0.46 -22.61
N THR A 69 -0.06 1.28 -22.64
CA THR A 69 0.01 2.71 -22.44
C THR A 69 0.91 2.98 -21.26
N LEU A 70 2.00 3.71 -21.52
CA LEU A 70 2.90 4.26 -20.52
C LEU A 70 2.05 4.70 -19.32
N GLU A 71 2.10 3.94 -18.24
CA GLU A 71 1.55 4.39 -16.96
C GLU A 71 2.23 5.72 -16.71
N THR A 72 1.48 6.80 -16.84
CA THR A 72 1.98 8.12 -16.44
C THR A 72 2.23 7.97 -14.95
N TYR A 73 3.51 7.84 -14.57
CA TYR A 73 3.93 7.67 -13.19
C TYR A 73 3.45 8.90 -12.42
N HIS A 74 2.29 8.78 -11.78
CA HIS A 74 1.80 9.76 -10.85
C HIS A 74 2.47 9.45 -9.51
N PRO A 75 3.41 10.27 -9.03
CA PRO A 75 3.99 10.06 -7.72
C PRO A 75 2.84 10.04 -6.70
N HIS A 76 2.88 9.11 -5.74
CA HIS A 76 1.81 8.83 -4.75
C HIS A 76 1.29 10.05 -3.95
N HIS A 77 1.90 11.22 -4.11
CA HIS A 77 1.60 12.45 -3.41
C HIS A 77 0.99 13.56 -4.28
N GLN A 78 0.85 13.39 -5.60
CA GLN A 78 0.26 14.41 -6.47
C GLN A 78 -1.23 14.12 -6.75
N PRO A 79 -2.13 15.10 -6.58
CA PRO A 79 -3.53 14.96 -6.97
C PRO A 79 -3.66 14.84 -8.49
N ASN A 80 -4.61 14.01 -8.95
CA ASN A 80 -4.89 13.88 -10.38
C ASN A 80 -5.88 14.98 -10.83
N TYR A 81 -5.36 16.06 -11.40
CA TYR A 81 -6.17 17.18 -11.89
C TYR A 81 -7.00 16.87 -13.13
N ASN A 82 -6.69 15.79 -13.86
CA ASN A 82 -7.39 15.38 -15.07
C ASN A 82 -8.50 14.35 -14.79
N ALA A 83 -8.82 14.10 -13.50
CA ALA A 83 -9.91 13.21 -13.13
C ALA A 83 -11.25 13.71 -13.70
N PRO A 84 -12.10 12.82 -14.23
CA PRO A 84 -13.45 13.19 -14.67
C PRO A 84 -14.20 13.88 -13.53
N VAL A 85 -14.67 15.11 -13.78
CA VAL A 85 -15.43 15.88 -12.78
C VAL A 85 -16.83 15.28 -12.69
N ASP A 86 -17.05 14.44 -11.68
CA ASP A 86 -18.39 13.95 -11.34
C ASP A 86 -19.24 15.12 -10.80
N HIS A 87 -20.41 15.36 -11.36
CA HIS A 87 -21.33 16.40 -10.89
C HIS A 87 -21.95 16.08 -9.51
N GLY A 88 -21.79 14.85 -9.01
CA GLY A 88 -22.07 14.46 -7.62
C GLY A 88 -21.03 14.91 -6.60
N THR A 89 -19.94 15.54 -7.06
CA THR A 89 -18.84 16.04 -6.23
C THR A 89 -19.25 17.29 -5.44
N SER A 90 -19.04 17.26 -4.14
CA SER A 90 -19.20 18.42 -3.25
C SER A 90 -18.13 19.49 -3.53
N LEU A 91 -18.49 20.77 -3.42
CA LEU A 91 -17.54 21.89 -3.59
C LEU A 91 -16.48 22.01 -2.48
N VAL A 92 -16.42 21.01 -1.60
CA VAL A 92 -15.78 21.11 -0.29
C VAL A 92 -14.89 19.89 0.00
N SER A 93 -15.03 18.84 -0.79
CA SER A 93 -14.17 17.67 -0.74
C SER A 93 -12.75 17.99 -1.24
N PRO A 94 -11.73 17.28 -0.73
CA PRO A 94 -10.40 17.31 -1.31
C PRO A 94 -10.40 16.64 -2.71
N VAL A 95 -9.40 16.98 -3.52
CA VAL A 95 -9.19 16.35 -4.84
C VAL A 95 -8.54 14.97 -4.64
N PRO A 96 -9.03 13.91 -5.32
CA PRO A 96 -8.48 12.58 -5.18
C PRO A 96 -7.06 12.48 -5.74
N ARG A 97 -6.19 11.77 -5.00
CA ARG A 97 -4.84 11.43 -5.46
C ARG A 97 -4.83 10.35 -6.52
N ARG A 98 -5.68 9.34 -6.35
CA ARG A 98 -5.88 8.26 -7.29
C ARG A 98 -7.37 8.04 -7.46
N VAL A 99 -7.80 7.96 -8.71
CA VAL A 99 -9.17 7.60 -9.08
C VAL A 99 -9.16 6.20 -9.66
N MET A 100 -10.10 5.38 -9.21
CA MET A 100 -10.30 4.03 -9.72
C MET A 100 -11.17 4.08 -10.97
N ASP A 101 -10.58 3.89 -12.14
CA ASP A 101 -11.28 3.94 -13.43
C ASP A 101 -11.65 2.54 -13.97
N GLY A 102 -11.30 1.48 -13.25
CA GLY A 102 -11.57 0.10 -13.64
C GLY A 102 -10.56 -0.51 -14.63
N SER A 103 -9.57 0.28 -15.06
CA SER A 103 -8.41 -0.17 -15.85
C SER A 103 -7.33 -0.85 -15.02
N GLU A 104 -7.44 -0.83 -13.68
CA GLU A 104 -6.45 -1.45 -12.80
C GLU A 104 -6.36 -2.97 -13.01
N PRO A 105 -5.14 -3.55 -13.03
CA PRO A 105 -4.95 -4.97 -13.25
C PRO A 105 -5.47 -5.76 -12.04
N GLY A 106 -6.68 -6.33 -12.17
CA GLY A 106 -7.33 -7.11 -11.13
C GLY A 106 -8.19 -8.23 -11.70
N LYS A 107 -8.38 -9.31 -10.92
CA LYS A 107 -9.28 -10.43 -11.28
C LYS A 107 -10.76 -10.04 -11.27
N THR A 108 -11.10 -8.92 -10.62
CA THR A 108 -12.47 -8.42 -10.49
C THR A 108 -12.44 -6.91 -10.61
N THR A 109 -13.43 -6.33 -11.26
CA THR A 109 -13.61 -4.87 -11.34
C THR A 109 -13.72 -4.27 -9.92
N PRO A 110 -13.02 -3.16 -9.64
CA PRO A 110 -13.09 -2.51 -8.34
C PRO A 110 -14.53 -2.08 -8.02
N ALA A 111 -14.94 -2.20 -6.76
CA ALA A 111 -16.29 -1.81 -6.34
C ALA A 111 -16.50 -0.30 -6.46
N ALA A 112 -15.43 0.48 -6.43
CA ALA A 112 -15.45 1.93 -6.60
C ALA A 112 -16.25 2.35 -7.84
N VAL A 113 -15.96 1.73 -8.99
CA VAL A 113 -16.58 2.02 -10.30
C VAL A 113 -18.07 1.64 -10.32
N LEU A 114 -18.46 0.60 -9.58
CA LEU A 114 -19.83 0.06 -9.59
C LEU A 114 -20.71 0.62 -8.48
N SER A 115 -20.13 1.19 -7.42
CA SER A 115 -20.84 1.57 -6.20
C SER A 115 -21.83 2.73 -6.40
N GLY A 116 -21.62 3.56 -7.43
CA GLY A 116 -22.35 4.82 -7.62
C GLY A 116 -22.03 5.87 -6.55
N ALA A 117 -21.00 5.64 -5.73
CA ALA A 117 -20.54 6.62 -4.76
C ALA A 117 -19.80 7.76 -5.46
N PRO A 118 -19.92 9.01 -4.98
CA PRO A 118 -19.23 10.14 -5.58
C PRO A 118 -17.72 9.97 -5.45
N ILE A 119 -17.00 10.43 -6.48
CA ILE A 119 -15.54 10.30 -6.60
C ILE A 119 -14.78 10.94 -5.41
N ASP A 120 -15.38 11.92 -4.75
CA ASP A 120 -14.93 12.56 -3.52
C ASP A 120 -14.55 11.61 -2.39
N LEU A 121 -15.21 10.45 -2.32
CA LEU A 121 -14.89 9.49 -1.27
C LEU A 121 -13.51 8.88 -1.44
N GLN A 122 -13.03 8.75 -2.68
CA GLN A 122 -11.69 8.24 -2.98
C GLN A 122 -10.61 9.27 -2.57
N ALA A 123 -10.97 10.55 -2.52
CA ALA A 123 -10.08 11.60 -2.04
C ALA A 123 -9.94 11.64 -0.51
N ARG A 124 -10.89 11.02 0.20
CA ARG A 124 -10.91 11.04 1.66
C ARG A 124 -10.10 9.90 2.24
N THR A 125 -9.32 10.26 3.25
CA THR A 125 -8.60 9.28 4.05
C THR A 125 -9.54 8.65 5.07
N VAL A 126 -9.40 7.34 5.23
CA VAL A 126 -10.20 6.50 6.11
C VAL A 126 -9.32 5.99 7.25
N ARG A 127 -9.84 6.06 8.48
CA ARG A 127 -9.21 5.51 9.66
C ARG A 127 -9.78 4.15 9.99
N ILE A 128 -8.93 3.13 9.97
CA ILE A 128 -9.27 1.78 10.45
C ILE A 128 -8.69 1.60 11.85
N TYR A 129 -9.54 1.39 12.84
CA TYR A 129 -9.14 1.35 14.25
C TYR A 129 -10.05 0.48 15.11
N LYS A 130 -9.57 0.03 16.28
CA LYS A 130 -10.44 -0.46 17.35
C LYS A 130 -10.75 0.68 18.30
N GLN A 131 -12.00 0.80 18.74
CA GLN A 131 -12.39 1.86 19.67
C GLN A 131 -11.58 1.72 20.98
N ALA A 132 -10.94 2.82 21.40
CA ALA A 132 -10.23 2.87 22.67
C ALA A 132 -11.20 2.64 23.84
N LYS A 133 -10.73 1.93 24.86
CA LYS A 133 -11.52 1.73 26.08
C LYS A 133 -11.78 3.10 26.75
N PRO A 134 -13.05 3.48 27.00
CA PRO A 134 -13.36 4.74 27.67
C PRO A 134 -12.77 4.75 29.08
N ALA A 135 -12.14 5.87 29.47
CA ALA A 135 -11.56 6.01 30.81
C ALA A 135 -12.64 6.09 31.91
N THR A 136 -13.85 6.51 31.54
CA THR A 136 -15.00 6.66 32.44
C THR A 136 -15.64 5.32 32.83
N GLN A 137 -15.43 4.25 32.06
CA GLN A 137 -16.07 2.95 32.29
C GLN A 137 -15.06 1.80 32.29
N SER A 138 -15.36 0.75 33.06
CA SER A 138 -14.53 -0.45 33.15
C SER A 138 -14.85 -1.50 32.09
N GLY A 139 -15.96 -1.37 31.34
CA GLY A 139 -16.35 -2.31 30.29
C GLY A 139 -15.43 -2.29 29.06
N THR A 140 -15.37 -3.41 28.33
CA THR A 140 -14.53 -3.58 27.12
C THR A 140 -15.30 -3.93 25.86
N TRP A 141 -16.62 -4.13 25.95
CA TRP A 141 -17.44 -4.63 24.84
C TRP A 141 -17.27 -3.85 23.53
N GLY A 142 -17.24 -2.52 23.59
CA GLY A 142 -17.12 -1.67 22.40
C GLY A 142 -15.78 -1.75 21.66
N SER A 143 -14.74 -2.33 22.29
CA SER A 143 -13.37 -2.37 21.75
C SER A 143 -13.05 -3.62 20.92
N HIS A 144 -13.97 -4.60 20.86
CA HIS A 144 -13.71 -5.87 20.17
C HIS A 144 -13.83 -5.77 18.65
N ALA A 145 -14.72 -4.93 18.14
CA ALA A 145 -14.93 -4.75 16.70
C ALA A 145 -13.93 -3.76 16.11
N TRP A 146 -13.47 -4.04 14.89
CA TRP A 146 -12.77 -3.06 14.07
C TRP A 146 -13.78 -2.08 13.50
N ARG A 147 -13.39 -0.81 13.42
CA ARG A 147 -14.21 0.26 12.88
C ARG A 147 -13.46 1.01 11.81
N MET A 148 -14.23 1.44 10.84
CA MET A 148 -13.79 2.27 9.75
C MET A 148 -14.61 3.55 9.74
N ASP A 149 -13.94 4.67 9.94
CA ASP A 149 -14.53 6.02 9.94
C ASP A 149 -13.76 6.89 8.93
N TRP A 150 -14.45 7.86 8.31
CA TRP A 150 -13.83 8.84 7.42
C TRP A 150 -13.20 9.98 8.20
N ASP A 151 -12.14 10.57 7.65
CA ASP A 151 -11.57 11.80 8.18
C ASP A 151 -12.51 13.00 7.96
N ILE A 152 -12.34 14.00 8.82
CA ILE A 152 -13.15 15.21 8.85
C ILE A 152 -12.76 16.13 7.70
N LEU A 153 -13.73 16.65 6.95
CA LEU A 153 -13.46 17.69 5.96
C LEU A 153 -13.01 18.99 6.64
N SER A 154 -11.95 19.61 6.13
CA SER A 154 -11.46 20.90 6.63
C SER A 154 -12.48 22.02 6.47
N LYS A 155 -13.29 21.97 5.41
CA LYS A 155 -14.40 22.89 5.15
C LYS A 155 -15.69 22.08 5.13
N GLY A 156 -16.79 22.61 5.67
CA GLY A 156 -18.10 21.95 5.59
C GLY A 156 -18.35 20.77 6.55
N HIS A 157 -17.44 20.45 7.47
CA HIS A 157 -17.75 19.44 8.51
C HIS A 157 -18.85 19.90 9.45
N ARG A 158 -18.69 21.07 10.09
CA ARG A 158 -19.68 21.66 11.00
C ARG A 158 -19.68 23.18 10.84
N TRP A 159 -20.87 23.78 10.81
CA TRP A 159 -21.04 25.22 10.98
C TRP A 159 -22.35 25.50 11.72
N GLU A 160 -22.46 26.68 12.32
CA GLU A 160 -23.68 27.10 13.01
C GLU A 160 -24.73 27.59 12.00
N ASN A 161 -25.95 27.10 12.14
CA ASN A 161 -27.09 27.60 11.37
C ASN A 161 -27.45 29.01 11.84
N PRO A 162 -27.40 30.04 10.97
CA PRO A 162 -27.65 31.43 11.35
C PRO A 162 -29.07 31.69 11.89
N LEU A 163 -30.04 30.82 11.59
CA LEU A 163 -31.42 30.99 12.06
C LEU A 163 -31.64 30.39 13.46
N MET A 164 -31.24 29.13 13.68
CA MET A 164 -31.58 28.35 14.89
C MET A 164 -30.39 28.01 15.78
N GLY A 165 -29.15 28.25 15.34
CA GLY A 165 -27.93 27.87 16.07
C GLY A 165 -27.57 26.38 16.02
N TRP A 166 -28.29 25.58 15.24
CA TRP A 166 -27.99 24.14 15.10
C TRP A 166 -26.69 23.89 14.34
N GLN A 167 -26.06 22.75 14.64
CA GLN A 167 -24.85 22.30 13.97
C GLN A 167 -25.19 21.68 12.61
N SER A 168 -25.05 22.47 11.55
CA SER A 168 -25.22 22.05 10.16
C SER A 168 -23.95 21.41 9.61
N SER A 169 -24.08 20.56 8.60
CA SER A 169 -22.95 19.86 7.95
C SER A 169 -23.24 19.65 6.45
N ALA A 170 -22.18 19.67 5.64
CA ALA A 170 -22.20 19.31 4.22
C ALA A 170 -21.60 17.90 4.00
N ASP A 171 -21.03 17.31 5.05
CA ASP A 171 -20.38 16.01 4.98
C ASP A 171 -21.42 14.90 5.10
N PHE A 172 -21.61 14.14 4.02
CA PHE A 172 -22.54 13.02 3.96
C PHE A 172 -22.05 11.76 4.71
N MET A 173 -20.75 11.64 5.05
CA MET A 173 -20.20 10.48 5.74
C MET A 173 -19.98 10.69 7.24
N GLN A 174 -20.21 11.90 7.77
CA GLN A 174 -19.94 12.22 9.19
C GLN A 174 -20.63 11.29 10.20
N GLY A 175 -21.77 10.69 9.82
CA GLY A 175 -22.58 9.80 10.66
C GLY A 175 -22.33 8.32 10.39
N THR A 176 -21.61 7.99 9.33
CA THR A 176 -21.43 6.61 8.86
C THR A 176 -20.23 5.99 9.54
N LYS A 177 -20.43 4.81 10.15
CA LYS A 177 -19.38 4.03 10.79
C LYS A 177 -19.59 2.57 10.43
N ILE A 178 -18.55 1.92 9.90
CA ILE A 178 -18.66 0.52 9.47
C ILE A 178 -17.90 -0.37 10.45
N GLY A 179 -18.57 -1.42 10.93
CA GLY A 179 -18.00 -2.41 11.83
C GLY A 179 -17.50 -3.64 11.07
N PHE A 180 -16.28 -4.07 11.38
CA PHE A 180 -15.63 -5.24 10.80
C PHE A 180 -15.20 -6.23 11.89
N LYS A 181 -15.07 -7.50 11.50
CA LYS A 181 -14.60 -8.57 12.41
C LYS A 181 -13.07 -8.58 12.51
N SER A 182 -12.38 -8.45 11.38
CA SER A 182 -10.93 -8.47 11.29
C SER A 182 -10.37 -7.16 10.73
N LYS A 183 -9.05 -6.97 10.86
CA LYS A 183 -8.33 -5.80 10.29
C LYS A 183 -8.27 -5.94 8.77
N GLU A 184 -8.02 -7.16 8.33
CA GLU A 184 -7.82 -7.55 6.95
C GLU A 184 -9.10 -7.33 6.14
N ASP A 185 -10.27 -7.64 6.70
CA ASP A 185 -11.56 -7.37 6.05
C ASP A 185 -11.80 -5.88 5.85
N ALA A 186 -11.42 -5.05 6.83
CA ALA A 186 -11.57 -3.60 6.75
C ALA A 186 -10.64 -3.00 5.69
N VAL A 187 -9.38 -3.47 5.64
CA VAL A 187 -8.41 -3.05 4.62
C VAL A 187 -8.86 -3.48 3.23
N ALA A 188 -9.26 -4.74 3.06
CA ALA A 188 -9.76 -5.25 1.79
C ALA A 188 -10.99 -4.49 1.30
N PHE A 189 -11.89 -4.07 2.21
CA PHE A 189 -13.03 -3.23 1.86
C PHE A 189 -12.59 -1.84 1.38
N ALA A 190 -11.67 -1.19 2.11
CA ALA A 190 -11.15 0.12 1.73
C ALA A 190 -10.43 0.09 0.37
N GLU A 191 -9.58 -0.91 0.15
CA GLU A 191 -8.87 -1.12 -1.12
C GLU A 191 -9.84 -1.36 -2.29
N LYS A 192 -10.87 -2.19 -2.08
CA LYS A 192 -11.88 -2.48 -3.12
C LYS A 192 -12.68 -1.23 -3.54
N GLN A 193 -12.87 -0.28 -2.63
CA GLN A 193 -13.54 0.99 -2.88
C GLN A 193 -12.59 2.11 -3.34
N GLY A 194 -11.27 1.86 -3.34
CA GLY A 194 -10.27 2.86 -3.70
C GLY A 194 -10.09 3.96 -2.67
N TYR A 195 -10.47 3.74 -1.41
CA TYR A 195 -10.26 4.73 -0.35
C TYR A 195 -8.82 4.72 0.11
N GLU A 196 -8.25 5.91 0.33
CA GLU A 196 -6.99 6.02 1.05
C GLU A 196 -7.22 5.63 2.51
N TRP A 197 -6.37 4.80 3.10
CA TRP A 197 -6.55 4.32 4.45
C TRP A 197 -5.27 4.38 5.27
N TYR A 198 -5.41 4.48 6.58
CA TYR A 198 -4.36 4.16 7.53
C TYR A 198 -4.93 3.31 8.65
N VAL A 199 -4.11 2.37 9.14
CA VAL A 199 -4.49 1.53 10.26
C VAL A 199 -3.88 2.07 11.55
N GLN A 200 -4.74 2.37 12.51
CA GLN A 200 -4.33 2.65 13.87
C GLN A 200 -4.40 1.36 14.69
N GLU A 201 -3.22 0.86 15.09
CA GLU A 201 -3.15 -0.35 15.90
C GLU A 201 -3.71 -0.13 17.31
N PRO A 202 -4.43 -1.13 17.87
CA PRO A 202 -5.01 -1.01 19.20
C PRO A 202 -3.92 -0.98 20.28
N GLN A 203 -4.01 0.00 21.17
CA GLN A 203 -3.14 0.05 22.35
C GLN A 203 -3.67 -0.88 23.45
N GLU A 204 -3.11 -2.07 23.53
CA GLU A 204 -3.48 -3.04 24.55
C GLU A 204 -2.85 -2.71 25.92
N ARG A 205 -3.58 -3.03 26.99
CA ARG A 205 -3.08 -2.85 28.35
C ARG A 205 -2.09 -3.96 28.67
N ARG A 206 -0.88 -3.58 29.10
CA ARG A 206 0.08 -4.56 29.64
C ARG A 206 -0.52 -5.32 30.82
N PHE A 207 -0.44 -6.64 30.78
CA PHE A 207 -0.82 -7.48 31.92
C PHE A 207 0.27 -7.38 32.99
N VAL A 208 -0.12 -7.01 34.21
CA VAL A 208 0.78 -6.95 35.37
C VAL A 208 0.19 -7.83 36.47
N PRO A 209 0.96 -8.80 37.00
CA PRO A 209 0.47 -9.64 38.09
C PRO A 209 0.21 -8.78 39.32
N LYS A 210 -1.03 -8.85 39.83
CA LYS A 210 -1.46 -8.13 41.03
C LYS A 210 -1.79 -9.14 42.13
N ALA A 211 -1.05 -9.10 43.23
CA ALA A 211 -1.32 -9.90 44.42
C ALA A 211 -1.69 -8.97 45.59
N TYR A 212 -2.80 -9.27 46.27
CA TYR A 212 -3.26 -8.48 47.42
C TYR A 212 -2.26 -8.49 48.58
N ALA A 213 -1.51 -9.59 48.75
CA ALA A 213 -0.45 -9.73 49.75
C ALA A 213 0.66 -8.67 49.60
N ASN A 214 0.88 -8.15 48.38
CA ASN A 214 1.88 -7.10 48.12
C ASN A 214 1.56 -5.79 48.87
N ASN A 215 0.31 -5.61 49.30
CA ASN A 215 -0.07 -4.46 50.10
C ASN A 215 0.58 -4.49 51.50
N PHE A 216 0.93 -5.66 52.03
CA PHE A 216 1.42 -5.86 53.40
C PHE A 216 2.84 -6.44 53.50
N LEU A 217 3.64 -6.33 52.44
CA LEU A 217 5.03 -6.76 52.48
C LEU A 217 5.83 -5.96 53.51
N HIS A 218 6.69 -6.65 54.26
CA HIS A 218 7.62 -6.03 55.18
C HIS A 218 8.69 -5.24 54.42
N GLU A 219 8.81 -3.94 54.69
CA GLU A 219 9.89 -3.10 54.18
C GLU A 219 11.02 -3.06 55.23
N PRO A 220 12.21 -3.64 54.97
CA PRO A 220 13.27 -3.76 55.97
C PRO A 220 14.03 -2.44 56.24
N GLY A 221 13.71 -1.37 55.52
CA GLY A 221 14.39 -0.07 55.68
C GLY A 221 13.91 0.71 56.91
N PRO A 222 14.72 1.65 57.43
CA PRO A 222 14.36 2.45 58.60
C PRO A 222 13.20 3.44 58.32
N LYS A 223 12.91 3.71 57.04
CA LYS A 223 11.85 4.62 56.61
C LYS A 223 11.02 3.99 55.50
N LEU A 224 9.71 3.95 55.71
CA LEU A 224 8.73 3.50 54.71
C LEU A 224 8.69 4.48 53.54
N LYS A 225 8.51 3.97 52.31
CA LYS A 225 8.40 4.83 51.10
C LYS A 225 7.13 5.69 51.12
N HIS A 226 6.01 5.09 51.49
CA HIS A 226 4.72 5.75 51.67
C HIS A 226 3.87 4.92 52.62
N ILE A 227 2.99 5.58 53.39
CA ILE A 227 2.02 4.90 54.24
C ILE A 227 0.83 4.51 53.35
N LYS A 228 0.60 3.21 53.16
CA LYS A 228 -0.47 2.70 52.28
C LYS A 228 -1.83 2.82 52.96
N THR A 229 -2.79 3.45 52.29
CA THR A 229 -4.21 3.42 52.64
C THR A 229 -4.96 2.36 51.83
N LYS A 230 -6.23 2.10 52.18
CA LYS A 230 -7.11 1.23 51.40
C LYS A 230 -7.75 1.98 50.23
#